data_AF-A0A9D6Q609-F1
#
_entry.id   AF-A0A9D6Q609-F1
#
_cell.length_a   1.000
_cell.length_b   1.000
_cell.length_c   1.000
_cell.angle_alpha   90.00
_cell.angle_beta   90.00
_cell.angle_gamma   90.00
#
_symmetry.space_group_name_H-M   'P 1'
#
loop_
_entity.id
_entity.type
_entity.pdbx_description
1 polymer ?
#
loop_
_entity_poly.entity_id
_entity_poly.type
_entity_poly.pdbx_seq_one_letter_code
_entity_poly.pdbx_strand_id
1 'polypeptide(L)'
;MKDWDKLLKQGKVRVISAALADTFGSECVTVEPIPFDFVNEPRFYIDDDEEGLDFGLISLRPYYARLLARNGVKAIFEENWINQHTIEFDGYAMIGFPDEFITSRIESSCGEVYVLGVVSPTMIPLKRLEQAPPGRPTRLPRFIGQLHPDLQIGSIKGMSGGPILGFRFGPPMAYWVVAIQSSWLPHERITFGCPVPVLAELIAAWVDDLPEQHGGIDP
;
A
#
# COMPACT_ATOMS: atom_id res chain seq x y z
N MET A 1 -8.59 6.82 -5.37
CA MET A 1 -8.88 7.90 -4.40
C MET A 1 -9.63 9.08 -5.05
N LYS A 2 -9.17 9.56 -6.22
CA LYS A 2 -9.75 10.64 -7.04
C LYS A 2 -11.28 10.60 -7.24
N ASP A 3 -11.82 9.45 -7.67
CA ASP A 3 -13.27 9.33 -7.93
C ASP A 3 -14.11 9.42 -6.64
N TRP A 4 -13.60 8.87 -5.54
CA TRP A 4 -14.25 8.94 -4.24
C TRP A 4 -14.32 10.37 -3.72
N ASP A 5 -13.22 11.13 -3.79
CA ASP A 5 -13.21 12.53 -3.36
C ASP A 5 -14.15 13.40 -4.20
N LYS A 6 -14.27 13.13 -5.50
CA LYS A 6 -15.26 13.79 -6.36
C LYS A 6 -16.68 13.49 -5.92
N LEU A 7 -17.01 12.24 -5.60
CA LEU A 7 -18.34 11.85 -5.13
C LEU A 7 -18.67 12.46 -3.76
N LEU A 8 -17.69 12.51 -2.84
CA LEU A 8 -17.82 13.14 -1.52
C LEU A 8 -18.07 14.64 -1.66
N LYS A 9 -17.27 15.35 -2.46
CA LYS A 9 -17.43 16.80 -2.71
C LYS A 9 -18.76 17.14 -3.38
N GLN A 10 -19.29 16.22 -4.20
CA GLN A 10 -20.60 16.37 -4.84
C GLN A 10 -21.77 16.01 -3.93
N GLY A 11 -21.53 15.56 -2.69
CA GLY A 11 -22.57 15.11 -1.77
C GLY A 11 -23.34 13.86 -2.24
N LYS A 12 -22.80 13.13 -3.22
CA LYS A 12 -23.43 11.92 -3.79
C LYS A 12 -23.23 10.69 -2.91
N VAL A 13 -22.18 10.71 -2.11
CA VAL A 13 -21.86 9.69 -1.11
C VAL A 13 -21.49 10.36 0.20
N ARG A 14 -21.70 9.66 1.30
CA ARG A 14 -21.22 10.06 2.63
C ARG A 14 -20.47 8.89 3.26
N VAL A 15 -19.40 9.19 3.99
CA VAL A 15 -18.74 8.19 4.84
C VAL A 15 -19.58 8.02 6.09
N ILE A 16 -20.09 6.81 6.33
CA ILE A 16 -20.83 6.49 7.57
C ILE A 16 -19.86 6.11 8.69
N SER A 17 -18.85 5.31 8.34
CA SER A 17 -17.74 4.96 9.22
C SER A 17 -16.51 4.62 8.38
N ALA A 18 -15.34 4.76 8.99
CA ALA A 18 -14.07 4.30 8.47
C ALA A 18 -13.21 3.83 9.66
N ALA A 19 -12.36 2.83 9.44
CA ALA A 19 -11.49 2.31 10.48
C ALA A 19 -10.19 1.76 9.88
N LEU A 20 -9.12 1.77 10.67
CA LEU A 20 -7.84 1.13 10.35
C LEU A 20 -7.83 -0.27 10.95
N ALA A 21 -7.52 -1.28 10.14
CA ALA A 21 -7.39 -2.66 10.57
C ALA A 21 -5.91 -3.09 10.49
N ASP A 22 -5.34 -3.50 11.62
CA ASP A 22 -3.95 -3.94 11.78
C ASP A 22 -3.86 -5.36 12.38
N THR A 23 -4.82 -6.21 12.04
CA THR A 23 -5.10 -7.48 12.72
C THR A 23 -4.29 -8.68 12.21
N PHE A 24 -3.47 -8.51 11.17
CA PHE A 24 -2.73 -9.61 10.54
C PHE A 24 -1.36 -9.91 11.19
N GLY A 25 -0.96 -9.16 12.21
CA GLY A 25 0.26 -9.41 12.97
C GLY A 25 0.15 -10.64 13.88
N SER A 26 1.22 -11.44 13.97
CA SER A 26 1.26 -12.61 14.87
C SER A 26 1.25 -12.24 16.37
N GLU A 27 1.63 -11.00 16.69
CA GLU A 27 1.70 -10.46 18.06
C GLU A 27 0.60 -9.41 18.32
N CYS A 28 -0.48 -9.46 17.55
CA CYS A 28 -1.62 -8.56 17.68
C CYS A 28 -2.23 -8.61 19.10
N VAL A 29 -2.37 -7.45 19.73
CA VAL A 29 -2.95 -7.29 21.08
C VAL A 29 -4.48 -7.25 21.01
N THR A 30 -5.06 -6.74 19.93
CA THR A 30 -6.50 -6.50 19.77
C THR A 30 -6.91 -6.63 18.30
N VAL A 31 -8.01 -7.34 18.04
CA VAL A 31 -8.55 -7.53 16.67
C VAL A 31 -9.57 -6.44 16.30
N GLU A 32 -9.86 -5.56 17.24
CA GLU A 32 -10.77 -4.44 17.10
C GLU A 32 -10.12 -3.34 16.24
N PRO A 33 -10.75 -2.91 15.14
CA PRO A 33 -10.18 -1.89 14.29
C PRO A 33 -10.24 -0.50 14.95
N ILE A 34 -9.29 0.37 14.61
CA ILE A 34 -9.21 1.73 15.15
C ILE A 34 -10.16 2.65 14.36
N PRO A 35 -11.18 3.27 14.99
CA PRO A 35 -12.04 4.23 14.30
C PRO A 35 -11.23 5.38 13.70
N PHE A 36 -11.44 5.68 12.42
CA PHE A 36 -10.58 6.57 11.66
C PHE A 36 -11.38 7.69 10.99
N ASP A 37 -10.97 8.93 11.19
CA ASP A 37 -11.61 10.10 10.59
C ASP A 37 -11.15 10.33 9.14
N PHE A 38 -11.49 9.39 8.26
CA PHE A 38 -11.09 9.42 6.86
C PHE A 38 -11.45 10.73 6.14
N VAL A 39 -12.56 11.38 6.53
CA VAL A 39 -13.04 12.59 5.86
C VAL A 39 -12.14 13.78 6.15
N ASN A 40 -11.71 13.94 7.40
CA ASN A 40 -10.99 15.14 7.84
C ASN A 40 -9.48 14.96 7.88
N GLU A 41 -8.93 13.75 7.69
CA GLU A 41 -7.49 13.60 7.60
C GLU A 41 -6.91 14.17 6.28
N PRO A 42 -5.75 14.85 6.35
CA PRO A 42 -5.01 15.28 5.17
C PRO A 42 -4.65 14.09 4.28
N ARG A 43 -4.89 14.25 2.98
CA ARG A 43 -4.70 13.20 1.97
C ARG A 43 -3.97 13.78 0.76
N PHE A 44 -3.12 12.95 0.18
CA PHE A 44 -2.38 13.26 -1.04
C PHE A 44 -2.40 12.05 -1.96
N TYR A 45 -2.50 12.27 -3.25
CA TYR A 45 -2.41 11.18 -4.22
C TYR A 45 -1.85 11.72 -5.53
N ILE A 46 -1.12 10.86 -6.22
CA ILE A 46 -0.67 11.07 -7.60
C ILE A 46 -1.21 9.91 -8.43
N ASP A 47 -1.71 10.24 -9.60
CA ASP A 47 -2.25 9.34 -10.62
C ASP A 47 -1.81 9.92 -11.97
N ASP A 48 -0.58 9.57 -12.36
CA ASP A 48 0.13 10.09 -13.54
C ASP A 48 0.87 8.94 -14.25
N ASP A 49 0.25 8.46 -15.33
CA ASP A 49 0.79 7.39 -16.17
C ASP A 49 2.09 7.78 -16.91
N GLU A 50 2.28 9.06 -17.26
CA GLU A 50 3.45 9.53 -17.99
C GLU A 50 4.70 9.56 -17.08
N GLU A 51 4.51 10.01 -15.85
CA GLU A 51 5.55 9.95 -14.82
C GLU A 51 5.73 8.52 -14.28
N GLY A 52 4.70 7.68 -14.38
CA GLY A 52 4.68 6.31 -13.86
C GLY A 52 4.34 6.22 -12.37
N LEU A 53 3.62 7.22 -11.86
CA LEU A 53 3.26 7.38 -10.46
C LEU A 53 1.78 7.08 -10.24
N ASP A 54 1.48 6.13 -9.37
CA ASP A 54 0.13 5.85 -8.91
C ASP A 54 0.20 5.39 -7.45
N PHE A 55 -0.10 6.32 -6.54
CA PHE A 55 -0.12 6.08 -5.10
C PHE A 55 -0.99 7.10 -4.36
N GLY A 56 -1.40 6.74 -3.15
CA GLY A 56 -2.12 7.62 -2.23
C GLY A 56 -1.52 7.55 -0.83
N LEU A 57 -1.59 8.67 -0.12
CA LEU A 57 -1.10 8.88 1.23
C LEU A 57 -2.20 9.51 2.07
N ILE A 58 -2.25 9.11 3.33
CA ILE A 58 -3.13 9.69 4.33
C ILE A 58 -2.27 10.00 5.56
N SER A 59 -2.31 11.24 6.02
CA SER A 59 -1.60 11.61 7.24
C SER A 59 -2.25 10.97 8.45
N LEU A 60 -1.42 10.49 9.39
CA LEU A 60 -1.88 9.90 10.64
C LEU A 60 -1.54 10.81 11.80
N ARG A 61 -2.55 11.24 12.55
CA ARG A 61 -2.34 11.94 13.82
C ARG A 61 -1.59 11.04 14.81
N PRO A 62 -0.86 11.63 15.78
CA PRO A 62 -0.12 10.88 16.80
C PRO A 62 -0.97 9.85 17.57
N TYR A 63 -2.26 10.13 17.75
CA TYR A 63 -3.21 9.19 18.35
C TYR A 63 -3.29 7.86 17.57
N TYR A 64 -3.51 7.92 16.25
CA TYR A 64 -3.60 6.73 15.40
C TYR A 64 -2.27 5.99 15.32
N ALA A 65 -1.17 6.72 15.16
CA ALA A 65 0.17 6.14 15.09
C ALA A 65 0.52 5.35 16.35
N ARG A 66 0.18 5.87 17.55
CA ARG A 66 0.41 5.17 18.82
C ARG A 66 -0.43 3.90 18.96
N LEU A 67 -1.69 3.91 18.49
CA LEU A 67 -2.55 2.73 18.57
C LEU A 67 -2.04 1.62 17.65
N LEU A 68 -1.68 1.96 16.40
CA LEU A 68 -1.07 1.02 15.46
C LEU A 68 0.23 0.43 16.03
N ALA A 69 1.10 1.29 16.56
CA ALA A 69 2.37 0.86 17.17
C ALA A 69 2.14 -0.08 18.36
N ARG A 70 1.12 0.19 19.19
CA ARG A 70 0.75 -0.67 20.32
C ARG A 70 0.26 -2.05 19.89
N ASN A 71 -0.33 -2.16 18.68
CA ASN A 71 -0.74 -3.45 18.11
C ASN A 71 0.37 -4.14 17.29
N GLY A 72 1.60 -3.62 17.33
CA GLY A 72 2.77 -4.23 16.70
C GLY A 72 3.10 -3.71 15.30
N VAL A 73 2.36 -2.73 14.78
CA VAL A 73 2.71 -2.07 13.50
C VAL A 73 4.03 -1.31 13.67
N LYS A 74 4.95 -1.52 12.72
CA LYS A 74 6.24 -0.83 12.69
C LYS A 74 6.25 0.18 11.56
N ALA A 75 6.55 1.44 11.90
CA ALA A 75 6.80 2.46 10.91
C ALA A 75 8.09 2.15 10.14
N ILE A 76 8.10 2.51 8.85
CA ILE A 76 9.29 2.49 8.01
C ILE A 76 9.90 3.88 8.11
N PHE A 77 11.12 3.96 8.62
CA PHE A 77 11.88 5.20 8.74
C PHE A 77 12.84 5.38 7.56
N GLU A 78 13.43 6.56 7.45
CA GLU A 78 14.37 6.91 6.38
C GLU A 78 15.56 5.95 6.30
N GLU A 79 16.07 5.50 7.44
CA GLU A 79 17.18 4.56 7.51
C GLU A 79 16.82 3.20 6.90
N ASN A 80 15.53 2.87 6.78
CA ASN A 80 15.04 1.65 6.17
C ASN A 80 14.94 1.72 4.64
N TRP A 81 15.07 2.88 4.01
CA TRP A 81 14.98 2.97 2.56
C TRP A 81 16.11 3.74 1.86
N ILE A 82 16.76 4.68 2.54
CA ILE A 82 17.82 5.50 1.94
C ILE A 82 19.01 4.67 1.43
N ASN A 83 19.33 3.57 2.12
CA ASN A 83 20.46 2.70 1.79
C ASN A 83 20.08 1.50 0.89
N GLN A 84 18.86 1.43 0.35
CA GLN A 84 18.44 0.27 -0.45
C GLN A 84 19.27 0.08 -1.73
N HIS A 85 19.82 1.17 -2.28
CA HIS A 85 20.68 1.12 -3.45
C HIS A 85 22.03 0.43 -3.18
N THR A 86 22.44 0.27 -1.92
CA THR A 86 23.69 -0.42 -1.55
C THR A 86 23.47 -1.90 -1.24
N ILE A 87 22.24 -2.41 -1.40
CA ILE A 87 21.86 -3.76 -1.00
C ILE A 87 21.58 -4.57 -2.27
N GLU A 88 22.29 -5.68 -2.41
CA GLU A 88 21.93 -6.72 -3.36
C GLU A 88 20.86 -7.63 -2.73
N PHE A 89 19.72 -7.74 -3.41
CA PHE A 89 18.61 -8.59 -2.97
C PHE A 89 18.63 -9.93 -3.69
N ASP A 90 18.48 -11.01 -2.93
CA ASP A 90 18.43 -12.39 -3.42
C ASP A 90 17.06 -12.76 -3.99
N GLY A 91 16.01 -12.04 -3.59
CA GLY A 91 14.65 -12.31 -4.04
C GLY A 91 13.68 -11.18 -3.71
N TYR A 92 12.51 -11.20 -4.35
CA TYR A 92 11.47 -10.22 -4.14
C TYR A 92 10.12 -10.92 -3.93
N ALA A 93 9.24 -10.30 -3.16
CA ALA A 93 7.85 -10.75 -3.04
C ALA A 93 6.92 -9.56 -2.81
N MET A 94 5.69 -9.65 -3.29
CA MET A 94 4.64 -8.66 -3.07
C MET A 94 3.64 -9.20 -2.06
N ILE A 95 3.21 -8.35 -1.12
CA ILE A 95 2.13 -8.66 -0.17
C ILE A 95 0.91 -7.82 -0.51
N GLY A 96 -0.27 -8.43 -0.50
CA GLY A 96 -1.53 -7.73 -0.72
C GLY A 96 -2.74 -8.63 -0.54
N PHE A 97 -3.90 -8.14 -0.96
CA PHE A 97 -5.18 -8.85 -0.85
C PHE A 97 -5.76 -9.09 -2.25
N PRO A 98 -5.36 -10.16 -2.94
CA PRO A 98 -5.89 -10.44 -4.27
C PRO A 98 -7.40 -10.70 -4.22
N ASP A 99 -8.15 -10.05 -5.11
CA ASP A 99 -9.61 -10.16 -5.26
C ASP A 99 -10.05 -11.62 -5.44
N GLU A 100 -9.21 -12.45 -6.06
CA GLU A 100 -9.49 -13.88 -6.30
C GLU A 100 -9.66 -14.70 -5.02
N PHE A 101 -9.09 -14.23 -3.90
CA PHE A 101 -9.21 -14.89 -2.60
C PHE A 101 -10.20 -14.20 -1.67
N ILE A 102 -10.88 -13.15 -2.15
CA ILE A 102 -11.94 -12.50 -1.38
C ILE A 102 -13.20 -13.34 -1.49
N THR A 103 -13.65 -13.88 -0.36
CA THR A 103 -14.95 -14.54 -0.27
C THR A 103 -15.98 -13.54 0.23
N SER A 104 -16.89 -13.11 -0.65
CA SER A 104 -17.98 -12.21 -0.28
C SER A 104 -19.29 -12.98 -0.06
N ARG A 105 -19.99 -12.75 1.05
CA ARG A 105 -21.39 -13.16 1.23
C ARG A 105 -22.27 -11.92 1.19
N ILE A 106 -23.28 -11.93 0.33
CA ILE A 106 -24.32 -10.91 0.30
C ILE A 106 -25.40 -11.35 1.27
N GLU A 107 -25.60 -10.58 2.34
CA GLU A 107 -26.67 -10.81 3.31
C GLU A 107 -27.68 -9.67 3.19
N SER A 108 -28.95 -10.02 2.99
CA SER A 108 -30.03 -9.03 2.98
C SER A 108 -30.84 -9.20 4.27
N SER A 109 -30.82 -8.19 5.13
CA SER A 109 -31.63 -8.16 6.35
C SER A 109 -32.35 -6.82 6.45
N CYS A 110 -33.65 -6.86 6.72
CA CYS A 110 -34.48 -5.66 6.93
C CYS A 110 -34.42 -4.59 5.82
N GLY A 111 -34.19 -4.99 4.56
CA GLY A 111 -34.11 -4.06 3.42
C GLY A 111 -32.72 -3.42 3.23
N GLU A 112 -31.75 -3.75 4.08
CA GLU A 112 -30.35 -3.39 3.91
C GLU A 112 -29.58 -4.57 3.30
N VAL A 113 -28.71 -4.27 2.34
CA VAL A 113 -27.81 -5.24 1.70
C VAL A 113 -26.43 -5.07 2.33
N TYR A 114 -25.97 -6.09 3.04
CA TYR A 114 -24.63 -6.18 3.60
C TYR A 114 -23.77 -7.09 2.73
N VAL A 115 -22.51 -6.74 2.56
CA VAL A 115 -21.52 -7.59 1.89
C VAL A 115 -20.44 -7.91 2.92
N LEU A 116 -20.40 -9.16 3.38
CA LEU A 116 -19.35 -9.65 4.27
C LEU A 116 -18.20 -10.19 3.42
N GLY A 117 -17.06 -9.51 3.41
CA GLY A 117 -15.85 -9.96 2.73
C GLY A 117 -14.85 -10.56 3.71
N VAL A 118 -14.38 -11.78 3.46
CA VAL A 118 -13.19 -12.33 4.11
C VAL A 118 -12.01 -12.12 3.18
N VAL A 119 -10.96 -11.45 3.68
CA VAL A 119 -9.72 -11.20 2.95
C VAL A 119 -8.56 -11.91 3.64
N SER A 120 -7.62 -12.42 2.84
CA SER A 120 -6.42 -13.09 3.33
C SER A 120 -5.18 -12.43 2.73
N PRO A 121 -4.22 -11.97 3.56
CA PRO A 121 -2.97 -11.42 3.05
C PRO A 121 -2.20 -12.52 2.33
N THR A 122 -1.77 -12.23 1.11
CA THR A 122 -1.09 -13.19 0.24
C THR A 122 0.27 -12.63 -0.15
N MET A 123 1.30 -13.44 0.05
CA MET A 123 2.65 -13.15 -0.43
C MET A 123 2.90 -13.85 -1.76
N ILE A 124 3.30 -13.09 -2.77
CA ILE A 124 3.54 -13.59 -4.12
C ILE A 124 5.00 -13.33 -4.50
N PRO A 125 5.81 -14.37 -4.80
CA PRO A 125 7.20 -14.17 -5.20
C PRO A 125 7.28 -13.51 -6.59
N LEU A 126 8.26 -12.62 -6.73
CA LEU A 126 8.51 -11.87 -7.95
C LEU A 126 9.94 -12.09 -8.42
N LYS A 127 10.10 -12.21 -9.74
CA LYS A 127 11.38 -12.06 -10.41
C LYS A 127 11.54 -10.60 -10.83
N ARG A 128 12.60 -9.93 -10.38
CA ARG A 128 12.90 -8.56 -10.84
C ARG A 128 13.29 -8.56 -12.31
N LEU A 129 12.77 -7.59 -13.05
CA LEU A 129 13.17 -7.29 -14.43
C LEU A 129 13.94 -5.97 -14.45
N GLU A 130 15.03 -5.94 -15.21
CA GLU A 130 15.87 -4.73 -15.36
C GLU A 130 15.25 -3.70 -16.32
N GLN A 131 14.40 -4.15 -17.25
CA GLN A 131 13.82 -3.32 -18.30
C GLN A 131 12.33 -3.52 -18.40
N ALA A 132 11.62 -2.41 -18.63
CA ALA A 132 10.19 -2.44 -18.92
C ALA A 132 9.94 -3.08 -20.30
N PRO A 133 8.77 -3.72 -20.48
CA PRO A 133 8.30 -4.11 -21.80
C PRO A 133 8.31 -2.92 -22.77
N PRO A 134 8.60 -3.14 -24.06
CA PRO A 134 8.59 -2.08 -25.08
C PRO A 134 7.27 -1.30 -25.10
N GLY A 135 7.36 0.01 -25.32
CA GLY A 135 6.18 0.87 -25.49
C GLY A 135 5.58 1.45 -24.20
N ARG A 136 6.26 1.32 -23.06
CA ARG A 136 5.85 1.93 -21.78
C ARG A 136 6.98 2.69 -21.06
N PRO A 137 7.70 3.60 -21.74
CA PRO A 137 8.66 4.44 -21.04
C PRO A 137 7.92 5.34 -20.06
N THR A 138 8.47 5.48 -18.86
CA THR A 138 8.04 6.47 -17.86
C THR A 138 9.19 7.39 -17.54
N ARG A 139 8.90 8.62 -17.14
CA ARG A 139 9.95 9.59 -16.79
C ARG A 139 10.68 9.22 -15.50
N LEU A 140 9.96 8.67 -14.53
CA LEU A 140 10.53 8.17 -13.28
C LEU A 140 10.76 6.65 -13.32
N PRO A 141 11.75 6.15 -12.57
CA PRO A 141 12.01 4.72 -12.48
C PRO A 141 10.85 4.00 -11.79
N ARG A 142 10.55 2.79 -12.26
CA ARG A 142 9.56 1.89 -11.65
C ARG A 142 10.22 0.60 -11.23
N PHE A 143 9.75 0.03 -10.13
CA PHE A 143 9.99 -1.38 -9.85
C PHE A 143 9.24 -2.22 -10.88
N ILE A 144 9.89 -3.23 -11.43
CA ILE A 144 9.31 -4.13 -12.43
C ILE A 144 9.53 -5.56 -11.95
N GLY A 145 8.42 -6.24 -11.67
CA GLY A 145 8.42 -7.62 -11.21
C GLY A 145 7.61 -8.49 -12.16
N GLN A 146 8.05 -9.73 -12.36
CA GLN A 146 7.29 -10.74 -13.08
C GLN A 146 6.90 -11.87 -12.13
N LEU A 147 5.62 -12.25 -12.16
CA LEU A 147 5.14 -13.42 -11.45
C LEU A 147 5.61 -14.68 -12.16
N HIS A 148 5.99 -15.70 -11.39
CA HIS A 148 6.32 -17.00 -11.95
C HIS A 148 5.08 -17.59 -12.69
N PRO A 149 5.27 -18.21 -13.87
CA PRO A 149 4.17 -18.80 -14.63
C PRO A 149 3.47 -19.94 -13.88
N ASP A 150 4.21 -20.68 -13.05
CA ASP A 150 3.68 -21.84 -12.31
C ASP A 150 2.86 -21.46 -11.05
N LEU A 151 2.77 -20.17 -10.71
CA LEU A 151 1.93 -19.74 -9.60
C LEU A 151 0.45 -19.96 -9.95
N GLN A 152 -0.27 -20.67 -9.10
CA GLN A 152 -1.71 -20.92 -9.20
C GLN A 152 -2.55 -19.69 -8.84
N ILE A 153 -2.24 -18.54 -9.43
CA ILE A 153 -3.01 -17.31 -9.32
C ILE A 153 -3.25 -16.74 -10.71
N GLY A 154 -4.53 -16.47 -11.02
CA GLY A 154 -4.95 -15.94 -12.32
C GLY A 154 -4.74 -14.44 -12.43
N SER A 155 -4.94 -13.73 -11.31
CA SER A 155 -4.96 -12.28 -11.24
C SER A 155 -4.49 -11.78 -9.88
N ILE A 156 -3.71 -10.69 -9.91
CA ILE A 156 -3.31 -9.94 -8.71
C ILE A 156 -4.13 -8.66 -8.51
N LYS A 157 -5.28 -8.54 -9.19
CA LYS A 157 -6.21 -7.43 -8.94
C LYS A 157 -6.56 -7.41 -7.45
N GLY A 158 -6.63 -6.24 -6.83
CA GLY A 158 -6.82 -6.07 -5.39
C GLY A 158 -5.52 -5.90 -4.59
N MET A 159 -4.36 -6.19 -5.18
CA MET A 159 -3.05 -6.01 -4.52
C MET A 159 -2.45 -4.60 -4.65
N SER A 160 -3.15 -3.67 -5.34
CA SER A 160 -2.74 -2.27 -5.51
C SER A 160 -2.58 -1.56 -4.17
N GLY A 161 -1.49 -0.82 -4.02
CA GLY A 161 -1.06 -0.21 -2.76
C GLY A 161 -0.31 -1.16 -1.83
N GLY A 162 -0.20 -2.46 -2.17
CA GLY A 162 0.53 -3.44 -1.38
C GLY A 162 2.05 -3.25 -1.45
N PRO A 163 2.79 -3.54 -0.36
CA PRO A 163 4.25 -3.42 -0.37
C PRO A 163 4.90 -4.55 -1.18
N ILE A 164 5.95 -4.18 -1.92
CA ILE A 164 6.90 -5.09 -2.53
C ILE A 164 8.14 -5.13 -1.64
N LEU A 165 8.52 -6.34 -1.23
CA LEU A 165 9.65 -6.63 -0.37
C LEU A 165 10.84 -7.12 -1.19
N GLY A 166 12.03 -6.61 -0.88
CA GLY A 166 13.31 -7.20 -1.28
C GLY A 166 13.91 -7.97 -0.09
N PHE A 167 14.42 -9.17 -0.35
CA PHE A 167 14.99 -10.05 0.67
C PHE A 167 16.49 -10.22 0.46
N ARG A 168 17.23 -10.26 1.57
CA ARG A 168 18.60 -10.74 1.63
C ARG A 168 18.64 -12.00 2.48
N PHE A 169 18.91 -13.13 1.84
CA PHE A 169 19.04 -14.43 2.47
C PHE A 169 20.45 -14.57 3.04
N GLY A 170 20.53 -14.54 4.36
CA GLY A 170 21.76 -14.78 5.12
C GLY A 170 21.42 -14.94 6.59
N PRO A 171 22.38 -15.20 7.47
CA PRO A 171 22.19 -15.09 8.91
C PRO A 171 22.60 -13.68 9.40
N PRO A 172 21.67 -12.81 9.84
CA PRO A 172 20.22 -12.97 9.88
C PRO A 172 19.55 -12.64 8.54
N MET A 173 18.39 -13.24 8.30
CA MET A 173 17.56 -12.90 7.14
C MET A 173 17.04 -11.49 7.34
N ALA A 174 17.12 -10.68 6.30
CA ALA A 174 16.65 -9.31 6.33
C ALA A 174 15.78 -9.01 5.11
N TYR A 175 14.86 -8.08 5.28
CA TYR A 175 13.97 -7.63 4.21
C TYR A 175 13.74 -6.12 4.29
N TRP A 176 13.37 -5.54 3.16
CA TRP A 176 13.11 -4.11 3.00
C TRP A 176 11.87 -3.91 2.13
N VAL A 177 11.09 -2.86 2.39
CA VAL A 177 10.03 -2.43 1.47
C VAL A 177 10.69 -1.63 0.35
N VAL A 178 10.74 -2.20 -0.85
CA VAL A 178 11.47 -1.62 -2.00
C VAL A 178 10.58 -0.79 -2.91
N ALA A 179 9.29 -1.11 -2.96
CA ALA A 179 8.31 -0.39 -3.77
C ALA A 179 6.89 -0.60 -3.23
N ILE A 180 5.97 0.28 -3.64
CA ILE A 180 4.53 0.13 -3.45
C ILE A 180 3.93 -0.27 -4.80
N GLN A 181 3.18 -1.37 -4.85
CA GLN A 181 2.60 -1.86 -6.09
C GLN A 181 1.53 -0.89 -6.60
N SER A 182 1.57 -0.58 -7.90
CA SER A 182 0.65 0.37 -8.54
C SER A 182 -0.19 -0.29 -9.64
N SER A 183 0.47 -0.81 -10.69
CA SER A 183 -0.21 -1.34 -11.89
C SER A 183 0.23 -2.76 -12.28
N TRP A 184 -0.56 -3.40 -13.14
CA TRP A 184 -0.42 -4.81 -13.53
C TRP A 184 -0.70 -5.03 -15.03
N LEU A 185 0.08 -5.91 -15.66
CA LEU A 185 -0.08 -6.43 -17.01
C LEU A 185 -0.48 -7.91 -16.95
N PRO A 186 -1.78 -8.23 -17.06
CA PRO A 186 -2.28 -9.60 -16.93
C PRO A 186 -1.65 -10.59 -17.89
N HIS A 187 -1.57 -10.24 -19.17
CA HIS A 187 -1.10 -11.15 -20.22
C HIS A 187 0.39 -11.50 -20.08
N GLU A 188 1.21 -10.55 -19.62
CA GLU A 188 2.66 -10.72 -19.49
C GLU A 188 3.08 -11.19 -18.09
N ARG A 189 2.11 -11.19 -17.17
CA ARG A 189 2.30 -11.41 -15.75
C ARG A 189 3.31 -10.45 -15.10
N ILE A 190 3.30 -9.18 -15.53
CA ILE A 190 4.24 -8.14 -15.07
C ILE A 190 3.53 -7.13 -14.17
N THR A 191 4.07 -6.91 -12.98
CA THR A 191 3.62 -5.89 -12.03
C THR A 191 4.62 -4.73 -11.97
N PHE A 192 4.09 -3.54 -11.75
CA PHE A 192 4.87 -2.33 -11.56
C PHE A 192 4.63 -1.78 -10.14
N GLY A 193 5.66 -1.14 -9.60
CA GLY A 193 5.53 -0.41 -8.34
C GLY A 193 6.31 0.90 -8.34
N CYS A 194 5.85 1.85 -7.54
CA CYS A 194 6.57 3.09 -7.24
C CYS A 194 7.70 2.76 -6.23
N PRO A 195 8.98 2.95 -6.58
CA PRO A 195 10.08 2.72 -5.66
C PRO A 195 9.96 3.60 -4.40
N VAL A 196 10.25 3.03 -3.23
CA VAL A 196 10.15 3.79 -1.96
C VAL A 196 11.03 5.05 -1.94
N PRO A 197 12.26 5.07 -2.49
CA PRO A 197 13.04 6.31 -2.55
C PRO A 197 12.35 7.45 -3.32
N VAL A 198 11.74 7.13 -4.47
CA VAL A 198 10.96 8.12 -5.26
C VAL A 198 9.75 8.59 -4.47
N LEU A 199 9.02 7.66 -3.85
CA LEU A 199 7.88 7.98 -3.00
C LEU A 199 8.27 8.88 -1.83
N ALA A 200 9.41 8.62 -1.18
CA ALA A 200 9.86 9.37 -0.02
C ALA A 200 10.25 10.81 -0.35
N GLU A 201 10.91 11.06 -1.48
CA GLU A 201 11.19 12.42 -1.97
C GLU A 201 9.90 13.21 -2.18
N LEU A 202 8.88 12.58 -2.77
CA LEU A 202 7.57 13.20 -2.99
C LEU A 202 6.81 13.43 -1.67
N ILE A 203 6.93 12.51 -0.70
CA ILE A 203 6.36 12.67 0.64
C ILE A 203 6.99 13.88 1.34
N ALA A 204 8.32 14.00 1.34
CA ALA A 204 9.02 15.08 2.02
C ALA A 204 8.55 16.45 1.50
N ALA A 205 8.50 16.61 0.17
CA ALA A 205 7.99 17.82 -0.46
C ALA A 205 6.53 18.12 -0.07
N TRP A 206 5.68 17.09 -0.03
CA TRP A 206 4.29 17.26 0.38
C TRP A 206 4.15 17.64 1.87
N VAL A 207 4.97 17.04 2.75
CA VAL A 207 4.94 17.33 4.19
C VAL A 207 5.37 18.76 4.48
N ASP A 208 6.39 19.27 3.78
CA ASP A 208 6.84 20.66 3.91
C ASP A 208 5.74 21.67 3.50
N ASP A 209 4.84 21.27 2.59
CA ASP A 209 3.70 22.06 2.15
C ASP A 209 2.47 21.95 3.08
N LEU A 210 2.47 21.04 4.06
CA LEU A 210 1.37 20.93 5.02
C LEU A 210 1.42 22.11 6.00
N PRO A 211 0.28 22.80 6.23
CA PRO A 211 0.23 23.84 7.26
C PRO A 211 0.57 23.22 8.62
N GLU A 212 1.44 23.88 9.40
CA GLU A 212 1.81 23.43 10.75
C GLU A 212 0.55 23.08 11.54
N GLN A 213 0.40 21.79 11.89
CA GLN A 213 -0.62 21.40 12.85
C GLN A 213 -0.14 21.89 14.22
N HIS A 214 -0.67 23.02 14.67
CA HIS A 214 -0.47 23.51 16.04
C HIS A 214 -1.01 22.48 17.04
N GLY A 215 -0.11 21.60 17.46
CA GLY A 215 -0.32 20.61 18.50
C GLY A 215 1.00 20.40 19.21
N GLY A 216 1.46 21.46 19.89
CA GLY A 216 2.63 21.40 20.76
C GLY A 216 2.47 20.26 21.76
N ILE A 217 3.44 19.36 21.75
CA ILE A 217 3.76 18.55 22.92
C ILE A 217 5.03 19.19 23.46
N ASP A 218 4.87 20.07 24.45
CA ASP A 218 5.97 20.40 25.34
C ASP A 218 6.40 19.10 26.07
N PRO A 219 7.70 18.89 26.29
CA PRO A 219 8.25 17.69 26.92
C PRO A 219 7.79 17.48 28.37
#